data_AF-A0AA88RIV7-F1
#
_entry.id   AF-A0AA88RIV7-F1
#
_cell.length_a   1.000
_cell.length_b   1.000
_cell.length_c   1.000
_cell.angle_alpha   90.00
_cell.angle_beta   90.00
_cell.angle_gamma   90.00
#
_symmetry.space_group_name_H-M   'P 1'
#
loop_
_entity.id
_entity.type
_entity.pdbx_description
1 polymer ?
#
loop_
_entity_poly.entity_id
_entity_poly.type
_entity_poly.pdbx_seq_one_letter_code
_entity_poly.pdbx_strand_id
1 'polypeptide(L)' 'MKKIKNYREIEGLDPKSTARLFEKAKCLRDKQMGDEDCFVLKVAADKAAVMERNEGPAEVLRQVL' A
#
# COMPACT_ATOMS: atom_id res chain seq x y z
N MET A 1 2.26 -18.18 -6.34
CA MET A 1 1.53 -17.15 -5.56
C MET A 1 1.86 -17.34 -4.08
N LYS A 2 2.62 -16.41 -3.46
CA LYS A 2 2.92 -16.50 -2.03
C LYS A 2 1.64 -16.17 -1.26
N LYS A 3 1.09 -17.15 -0.52
CA LYS A 3 -0.05 -16.93 0.39
C LYS A 3 0.46 -16.07 1.55
N ILE A 4 -0.19 -14.92 1.79
CA ILE A 4 0.05 -14.11 2.98
C ILE A 4 -0.46 -14.93 4.17
N LYS A 5 0.46 -15.48 4.98
CA LYS A 5 0.12 -16.36 6.11
C LYS A 5 -0.01 -15.61 7.44
N ASN A 6 0.51 -14.39 7.54
CA ASN A 6 0.49 -13.57 8.75
C ASN A 6 -0.26 -12.26 8.45
N TYR A 7 -1.58 -12.31 8.49
CA TYR A 7 -2.43 -11.12 8.51
C TYR A 7 -2.74 -10.84 9.97
N ARG A 8 -2.37 -9.64 10.45
CA ARG A 8 -2.77 -9.17 11.77
C ARG A 8 -4.20 -8.64 11.64
N GLU A 9 -5.13 -9.27 12.35
CA GLU A 9 -6.52 -8.81 12.44
C GLU A 9 -6.54 -7.40 13.02
N ILE A 10 -6.81 -6.42 12.16
CA ILE A 10 -7.19 -5.09 12.63
C ILE A 10 -8.64 -5.23 13.08
N GLU A 11 -8.87 -5.22 14.39
CA GLU A 11 -10.22 -5.33 14.95
C GLU A 11 -11.16 -4.30 14.30
N GLY A 12 -12.33 -4.78 13.86
CA GLY A 12 -13.33 -3.95 13.20
C GLY A 12 -13.17 -3.77 11.68
N LEU A 13 -12.17 -4.38 11.03
CA LEU A 13 -12.05 -4.37 9.57
C LEU A 13 -12.29 -5.75 8.94
N ASP A 14 -13.10 -5.79 7.87
CA ASP A 14 -13.29 -7.00 7.07
C ASP A 14 -11.97 -7.40 6.37
N PRO A 15 -11.46 -8.63 6.59
CA PRO A 15 -10.19 -9.07 5.99
C PRO A 15 -10.17 -8.97 4.47
N LYS A 16 -11.30 -9.26 3.80
CA LYS A 16 -11.38 -9.26 2.33
C LYS A 16 -11.30 -7.84 1.77
N SER A 17 -12.03 -6.91 2.36
CA SER A 17 -12.03 -5.49 2.00
C SER A 17 -10.65 -4.87 2.27
N THR A 18 -10.03 -5.23 3.39
CA THR A 18 -8.66 -4.79 3.72
C THR A 18 -7.65 -5.31 2.71
N ALA A 19 -7.73 -6.59 2.31
CA ALA A 19 -6.85 -7.14 1.28
C ALA A 19 -7.03 -6.46 -0.09
N ARG A 20 -8.27 -6.09 -0.45
CA ARG A 20 -8.57 -5.39 -1.72
C ARG A 20 -7.93 -4.01 -1.83
N LEU A 21 -7.65 -3.33 -0.72
CA LEU A 21 -6.93 -2.04 -0.75
C LEU A 21 -5.56 -2.15 -1.44
N PHE A 22 -4.94 -3.33 -1.39
CA PHE A 22 -3.62 -3.60 -1.93
C PHE A 22 -3.65 -4.44 -3.21
N GLU A 23 -4.83 -4.69 -3.81
CA GLU A 23 -4.97 -5.55 -5.00
C GLU A 23 -4.14 -5.06 -6.20
N LYS A 24 -3.96 -3.74 -6.33
CA LYS A 24 -3.16 -3.10 -7.39
C LYS A 24 -1.73 -2.76 -6.98
N ALA A 25 -1.30 -3.16 -5.78
CA ALA A 25 0.02 -2.84 -5.27
C ALA A 25 1.11 -3.68 -5.98
N LYS A 26 2.26 -3.07 -6.24
CA LYS A 26 3.48 -3.79 -6.66
C LYS A 26 4.33 -4.11 -5.44
N CYS A 27 4.70 -5.38 -5.28
CA CYS A 27 5.71 -5.77 -4.29
C CYS A 27 7.09 -5.32 -4.80
N LEU A 28 7.81 -4.54 -3.99
CA LEU A 28 9.12 -4.01 -4.36
C LEU A 28 10.27 -4.88 -3.83
N ARG A 29 10.22 -5.25 -2.55
CA ARG A 29 11.25 -6.07 -1.88
C ARG A 29 10.76 -6.56 -0.52
N ASP A 30 11.43 -7.59 -0.01
CA ASP A 30 11.47 -7.89 1.42
C ASP A 30 12.23 -6.78 2.19
N LYS A 31 11.81 -6.54 3.42
CA LYS A 31 12.43 -5.61 4.35
C LYS A 31 12.17 -6.11 5.76
N GLN A 32 13.22 -6.19 6.57
CA GLN A 32 13.05 -6.44 7.99
C GLN A 32 12.54 -5.17 8.71
N MET A 33 11.48 -5.31 9.48
CA MET A 33 11.00 -4.28 10.41
C MET A 33 10.98 -4.88 11.83
N GLY A 34 11.89 -4.43 12.68
CA GLY A 34 12.11 -5.06 13.98
C GLY A 34 12.55 -6.52 13.80
N ASP A 35 11.87 -7.44 14.48
CA ASP A 35 12.13 -8.88 14.39
C ASP A 35 11.26 -9.60 13.34
N GLU A 36 10.51 -8.85 12.51
CA GLU A 36 9.61 -9.41 11.50
C GLU A 36 10.10 -9.18 10.07
N ASP A 37 10.06 -10.24 9.26
CA ASP A 37 10.25 -10.16 7.81
C ASP A 37 8.99 -9.60 7.15
N CYS A 38 9.08 -8.38 6.63
CA CYS A 38 8.00 -7.68 5.97
C CYS A 38 8.22 -7.58 4.46
N PHE A 39 7.15 -7.25 3.72
CA PHE A 39 7.22 -6.91 2.30
C PHE A 39 6.82 -5.45 2.10
N VAL A 40 7.55 -4.74 1.24
CA VAL A 40 7.19 -3.37 0.85
C VAL A 40 6.25 -3.42 -0.34
N LEU A 41 5.02 -2.97 -0.14
CA LEU A 41 4.03 -2.80 -1.19
C LEU A 41 3.97 -1.33 -1.63
N LYS A 42 4.14 -1.09 -2.93
CA LYS A 42 3.91 0.22 -3.55
C LYS A 42 2.52 0.24 -4.16
N VAL A 43 1.63 1.02 -3.58
CA VAL A 43 0.34 1.34 -4.19
C VAL A 43 0.56 2.57 -5.07
N ALA A 44 0.29 2.46 -6.37
CA ALA A 44 0.29 3.62 -7.25
C ALA A 44 -1.02 4.38 -7.01
N ALA A 45 -0.93 5.61 -6.51
CA ALA A 45 -2.06 6.52 -6.53
C ALA A 45 -2.11 7.18 -7.91
N ASP A 46 -3.27 7.09 -8.58
CA ASP A 46 -3.50 7.85 -9.79
C ASP A 46 -3.39 9.35 -9.47
N LYS A 47 -2.82 10.14 -10.38
CA LYS A 47 -2.69 11.59 -10.19
C LYS A 47 -4.05 12.21 -9.83
N ALA A 48 -5.13 11.79 -10.48
CA ALA A 48 -6.48 12.29 -10.19
C ALA A 48 -6.89 12.01 -8.75
N ALA A 49 -6.64 10.78 -8.25
CA ALA A 49 -6.95 10.39 -6.88
C ALA A 49 -6.10 11.14 -5.84
N VAL A 50 -4.84 11.47 -6.17
CA VAL A 50 -3.99 12.31 -5.32
C VAL A 50 -4.54 13.73 -5.27
N MET A 51 -4.90 14.31 -6.42
CA MET A 51 -5.40 15.69 -6.49
C MET A 51 -6.74 15.87 -5.77
N GLU A 52 -7.67 14.91 -5.89
CA GLU A 52 -8.98 14.96 -5.22
C GLU A 52 -8.86 15.02 -3.68
N ARG A 53 -7.82 14.42 -3.11
CA ARG A 53 -7.63 14.32 -1.65
C ARG A 53 -6.74 15.41 -1.06
N ASN A 54 -6.25 16.35 -1.88
CA ASN A 54 -5.40 17.43 -1.41
C ASN A 54 -6.21 18.67 -1.02
N GLU A 55 -6.23 18.99 0.29
CA GLU A 55 -6.80 20.22 0.83
C GLU A 55 -5.76 21.36 0.87
N GLY A 56 -5.13 21.66 -0.27
CA GLY A 56 -4.11 22.72 -0.36
C GLY A 56 -3.21 22.63 -1.60
N PRO A 57 -2.27 23.58 -1.77
CA PRO A 57 -1.31 23.55 -2.87
C PRO A 57 -0.32 22.40 -2.67
N ALA A 58 -0.67 21.23 -3.19
CA ALA A 58 0.20 20.06 -3.21
C ALA A 58 0.85 19.89 -4.58
N GLU A 59 2.18 19.78 -4.57
CA GLU A 59 2.94 19.53 -5.79
C GLU A 59 3.07 18.03 -6.04
N VAL A 60 2.51 17.56 -7.16
CA VAL A 60 2.68 16.17 -7.59
C VAL A 60 3.99 16.03 -8.35
N LEU A 61 5.04 15.61 -7.64
CA LEU A 61 6.33 15.30 -8.23
C LEU A 61 6.25 13.99 -9.04
N ARG A 62 6.46 14.09 -10.35
CA ARG A 62 6.62 12.92 -11.24
C ARG A 62 8.09 12.54 -11.30
N GLN A 63 8.46 11.44 -10.65
CA GLN A 63 9.75 10.82 -10.88
C GLN A 63 9.64 9.87 -12.09
N VAL A 64 10.18 10.31 -13.23
CA VAL A 64 10.38 9.48 -14.41
C VAL A 64 11.71 8.75 -14.20
N LEU A 65 11.68 7.42 -14.20
CA LEU A 65 12.87 6.56 -14.27
C LEU A 65 13.12 6.18 -15.73
#